data_AF-A0A6S7CQY1-F1
#
_entry.id   AF-A0A6S7CQY1-F1
#
_cell.length_a   1.000
_cell.length_b   1.000
_cell.length_c   1.000
_cell.angle_alpha   90.00
_cell.angle_beta   90.00
_cell.angle_gamma   90.00
#
_symmetry.space_group_name_H-M   'P 1'
#
loop_
_entity.id
_entity.type
_entity.pdbx_description
1 polymer ?
#
loop_
_entity_poly.entity_id
_entity_poly.type
_entity_poly.pdbx_seq_one_letter_code
_entity_poly.pdbx_strand_id
1 'polypeptide(L)'
;MAASPIHMFKVLDSQGRVVRASRAVLLACACALALSACMSVSTQKVGMTPVAAADPVYTIQLSRVVIAPLPNDSSVTLPAASQWRRVGALPQGDVYRSMGGLFTIQTRRQGEAYLVASSGKLLGFYLPGESAYMPLARPVTLPVEMRQ
;
A
#
# COMPACT_ATOMS: atom_id res chain seq x y z
N MET A 1 33.74 78.90 -36.21
CA MET A 1 32.52 78.65 -37.01
C MET A 1 32.66 77.27 -37.64
N ALA A 2 32.18 76.23 -36.97
CA ALA A 2 31.84 74.91 -37.52
C ALA A 2 31.27 74.08 -36.35
N ALA A 3 30.09 73.51 -36.59
CA ALA A 3 29.18 72.99 -35.57
C ALA A 3 29.50 71.55 -35.15
N SER A 4 29.30 71.24 -33.87
CA SER A 4 29.28 69.87 -33.34
C SER A 4 27.87 69.29 -33.43
N PRO A 5 27.69 68.04 -33.90
CA PRO A 5 26.40 67.36 -33.82
C PRO A 5 26.25 66.53 -32.53
N ILE A 6 25.03 66.59 -32.03
CA ILE A 6 24.48 65.98 -30.82
C ILE A 6 24.34 64.46 -31.04
N HIS A 7 24.98 63.64 -30.20
CA HIS A 7 24.67 62.21 -30.14
C HIS A 7 23.48 61.97 -29.22
N MET A 8 22.34 61.83 -29.88
CA MET A 8 21.05 61.42 -29.35
C MET A 8 21.15 60.03 -28.69
N PHE A 9 20.97 60.01 -27.37
CA PHE A 9 20.87 58.83 -26.53
C PHE A 9 19.59 58.07 -26.92
N LYS A 10 19.72 56.92 -27.59
CA LYS A 10 18.61 56.01 -27.87
C LYS A 10 18.74 54.79 -26.95
N VAL A 11 18.21 54.92 -25.74
CA VAL A 11 17.93 53.76 -24.87
C VAL A 11 16.85 52.95 -25.58
N LEU A 12 17.26 51.84 -26.19
CA LEU A 12 16.32 50.86 -26.71
C LEU A 12 16.03 49.86 -25.60
N ASP A 13 14.85 50.04 -25.02
CA ASP A 13 14.28 49.21 -23.98
C ASP A 13 14.17 47.75 -24.44
N SER A 14 14.81 46.83 -23.72
CA SER A 14 14.82 45.38 -23.99
C SER A 14 13.73 44.67 -23.16
N GLN A 15 12.51 45.22 -23.18
CA GLN A 15 11.38 44.77 -22.37
C GLN A 15 10.33 44.04 -23.20
N GLY A 16 10.63 42.84 -23.72
CA GLY A 16 9.67 42.12 -24.56
C GLY A 16 9.71 40.59 -24.55
N ARG A 17 10.71 39.95 -23.95
CA ARG A 17 10.89 38.48 -24.04
C ARG A 17 10.70 37.69 -22.74
N VAL A 18 10.53 38.36 -21.60
CA VAL A 18 10.54 37.69 -20.27
C VAL A 18 9.15 37.17 -19.84
N VAL A 19 8.05 37.72 -20.39
CA VAL A 19 6.69 37.45 -19.92
C VAL A 19 6.08 36.14 -20.47
N ARG A 20 6.51 35.66 -21.65
CA ARG A 20 6.01 34.39 -22.21
C ARG A 20 6.68 33.16 -21.60
N ALA A 21 7.95 33.28 -21.22
CA ALA A 21 8.71 32.19 -20.60
C ALA A 21 8.20 31.88 -19.17
N SER A 22 7.79 32.90 -18.42
CA SER A 22 7.30 32.76 -17.03
C SER A 22 5.97 32.00 -16.93
N ARG A 23 5.03 32.21 -17.86
CA ARG A 23 3.77 31.45 -17.89
C ARG A 23 3.96 29.98 -18.27
N ALA A 24 4.84 29.68 -19.22
CA ALA A 24 5.12 28.31 -19.64
C ALA A 24 5.84 27.50 -18.53
N VAL A 25 6.77 28.14 -17.81
CA VAL A 25 7.47 27.53 -16.67
C VAL A 25 6.52 27.26 -15.49
N LEU A 26 5.61 28.19 -15.18
CA LEU A 26 4.60 27.99 -14.12
C LEU A 26 3.62 26.85 -14.47
N LEU A 27 3.20 26.74 -15.73
CA LEU A 27 2.31 25.65 -16.17
C LEU A 27 3.03 24.28 -16.13
N ALA A 28 4.30 24.23 -16.52
CA ALA A 28 5.10 23.01 -16.48
C ALA A 28 5.37 22.53 -15.03
N CYS A 29 5.63 23.45 -14.11
CA CYS A 29 5.76 23.12 -12.68
C CYS A 29 4.45 22.61 -12.07
N ALA A 30 3.29 23.16 -12.48
CA ALA A 30 1.99 22.67 -12.03
C ALA A 30 1.68 21.25 -12.54
N CYS A 31 2.02 20.93 -13.80
CA CYS A 31 1.86 19.58 -14.34
C CYS A 31 2.81 18.55 -13.70
N ALA A 32 4.01 18.95 -13.30
CA ALA A 32 4.97 18.05 -12.64
C ALA A 32 4.52 17.63 -11.23
N LEU A 33 3.79 18.49 -10.51
CA LEU A 33 3.26 18.18 -9.17
C LEU A 33 2.04 17.23 -9.23
N ALA A 34 1.32 17.20 -10.37
CA ALA A 34 0.12 16.38 -10.56
C ALA A 34 0.40 14.87 -10.75
N LEU A 35 1.66 14.46 -10.93
CA LEU A 35 2.04 13.05 -11.17
C LEU A 35 2.35 12.25 -9.87
N SER A 36 2.14 12.84 -8.70
CA SER A 36 2.42 12.20 -7.40
C SER A 36 1.24 11.41 -6.82
N ALA A 37 0.52 10.64 -7.66
CA ALA A 37 -0.54 9.73 -7.20
C ALA A 37 -0.13 8.26 -7.41
N CYS A 38 1.00 7.84 -6.84
CA CYS A 38 1.32 6.42 -6.76
C CYS A 38 0.45 5.79 -5.67
N MET A 39 -0.48 4.91 -6.04
CA MET A 39 -1.21 4.07 -5.09
C MET A 39 -0.20 3.23 -4.29
N SER A 40 0.13 3.69 -3.10
CA SER A 40 1.02 2.99 -2.18
C SER A 40 0.17 2.31 -1.12
N VAL A 41 0.20 0.97 -1.10
CA VAL A 41 -0.40 0.21 0.00
C VAL A 41 0.53 0.33 1.22
N SER A 42 0.01 0.86 2.32
CA SER A 42 0.78 1.03 3.56
C SER A 42 1.05 -0.32 4.22
N THR A 43 2.33 -0.66 4.42
CA THR A 43 2.76 -1.83 5.20
C THR A 43 3.63 -1.36 6.37
N GLN A 44 3.51 -2.05 7.50
CA GLN A 44 4.30 -1.78 8.70
C GLN A 44 5.28 -2.93 8.92
N LYS A 45 6.58 -2.65 9.03
CA LYS A 45 7.58 -3.67 9.39
C LYS A 45 7.27 -4.23 10.77
N VAL A 46 7.23 -5.55 10.88
CA VAL A 46 6.96 -6.25 12.14
C VAL A 46 7.55 -7.65 12.09
N GLY A 47 8.20 -8.06 13.18
CA GLY A 47 8.66 -9.43 13.36
C GLY A 47 7.50 -10.31 13.84
N MET A 48 7.36 -11.50 13.24
CA MET A 48 6.43 -12.52 13.71
C MET A 48 7.08 -13.37 14.80
N THR A 49 6.39 -13.55 15.93
CA THR A 49 6.76 -14.55 16.93
C THR A 49 6.21 -15.90 16.49
N PRO A 50 7.05 -16.90 16.18
CA PRO A 50 6.58 -18.21 15.74
C PRO A 50 5.93 -18.99 16.89
N VAL A 51 4.91 -19.79 16.57
CA VAL A 51 4.37 -20.78 17.50
C VAL A 51 5.31 -21.98 17.56
N ALA A 52 5.59 -22.48 18.76
CA ALA A 52 6.42 -23.67 18.95
C ALA A 52 5.75 -24.92 18.35
N ALA A 53 6.52 -25.80 17.73
CA ALA A 53 5.99 -27.00 17.05
C ALA A 53 5.22 -27.98 17.96
N ALA A 54 5.28 -27.79 19.28
CA ALA A 54 4.59 -28.60 20.29
C ALA A 54 3.22 -28.06 20.70
N ASP A 55 2.82 -26.87 20.24
CA ASP A 55 1.48 -26.32 20.52
C ASP A 55 0.42 -27.03 19.66
N PRO A 56 -0.75 -27.39 20.24
CA PRO A 56 -1.84 -27.98 19.47
C PRO A 56 -2.22 -27.03 18.35
N VAL A 57 -2.10 -27.52 17.13
CA VAL A 57 -2.19 -26.75 15.90
C VAL A 57 -3.62 -26.26 15.72
N TYR A 58 -3.92 -25.04 16.17
CA TYR A 58 -5.23 -24.40 16.00
C TYR A 58 -5.49 -24.12 14.52
N THR A 59 -6.08 -25.11 13.85
CA THR A 59 -6.56 -25.00 12.48
C THR A 59 -7.96 -24.43 12.52
N ILE A 60 -8.19 -23.38 11.74
CA ILE A 60 -9.51 -22.80 11.53
C ILE A 60 -9.99 -23.15 10.13
N GLN A 61 -11.28 -23.41 9.99
CA GLN A 61 -11.93 -23.55 8.69
C GLN A 61 -12.96 -22.43 8.54
N LEU A 62 -12.98 -21.78 7.38
CA LEU A 62 -13.99 -20.75 7.10
C LEU A 62 -15.33 -21.41 6.75
N SER A 63 -16.41 -21.08 7.46
CA SER A 63 -17.74 -21.65 7.18
C SER A 63 -18.44 -20.99 5.98
N ARG A 64 -17.95 -19.83 5.54
CA ARG A 64 -18.43 -19.12 4.33
C ARG A 64 -17.31 -18.29 3.69
N VAL A 65 -17.59 -17.80 2.48
CA VAL A 65 -16.70 -16.88 1.77
C VAL A 65 -16.50 -15.60 2.58
N VAL A 66 -15.27 -15.08 2.60
CA VAL A 66 -14.93 -13.78 3.18
C VAL A 66 -14.33 -12.89 2.10
N ILE A 67 -14.88 -11.69 1.92
CA ILE A 67 -14.34 -10.67 1.01
C ILE A 67 -13.67 -9.60 1.87
N ALA A 68 -12.35 -9.51 1.77
CA ALA A 68 -11.53 -8.62 2.57
C ALA A 68 -11.07 -7.41 1.73
N PRO A 69 -11.50 -6.18 2.08
CA PRO A 69 -11.11 -4.99 1.33
C PRO A 69 -9.67 -4.60 1.66
N LEU A 70 -8.87 -4.38 0.62
CA LEU A 70 -7.50 -3.90 0.74
C LEU A 70 -7.45 -2.36 0.70
N PRO A 71 -6.37 -1.72 1.19
CA PRO A 71 -6.25 -0.25 1.19
C PRO A 71 -6.18 0.43 -0.19
N ASN A 72 -6.05 -0.33 -1.28
CA ASN A 72 -5.97 0.16 -2.66
C ASN A 72 -7.30 -0.03 -3.42
N ASP A 73 -8.43 -0.04 -2.72
CA ASP A 73 -9.78 -0.26 -3.27
C ASP A 73 -10.01 -1.61 -3.97
N SER A 74 -9.03 -2.51 -3.95
CA SER A 74 -9.17 -3.90 -4.37
C SER A 74 -9.66 -4.78 -3.22
N SER A 75 -9.93 -6.05 -3.51
CA SER A 75 -10.35 -7.00 -2.49
C SER A 75 -9.71 -8.37 -2.68
N VAL A 76 -9.66 -9.12 -1.57
CA VAL A 76 -9.17 -10.49 -1.52
C VAL A 76 -10.31 -11.39 -1.11
N THR A 77 -10.53 -12.45 -1.88
CA THR A 77 -11.54 -13.47 -1.60
C THR A 77 -10.92 -14.66 -0.88
N LEU A 78 -11.39 -14.94 0.32
CA LEU A 78 -11.08 -16.18 1.04
C LEU A 78 -12.22 -17.18 0.78
N PRO A 79 -11.96 -18.33 0.13
CA PRO A 79 -13.00 -19.31 -0.17
C PRO A 79 -13.64 -19.90 1.10
N ALA A 80 -14.92 -20.25 1.00
CA ALA A 80 -15.57 -21.10 1.99
C ALA A 80 -14.83 -22.45 2.09
N ALA A 81 -14.91 -23.08 3.27
CA ALA A 81 -14.23 -24.31 3.63
C ALA A 81 -12.68 -24.28 3.52
N SER A 82 -12.08 -23.12 3.25
CA SER A 82 -10.61 -22.98 3.28
C SER A 82 -10.08 -23.17 4.70
N GLN A 83 -8.94 -23.87 4.80
CA GLN A 83 -8.30 -24.23 6.07
C GLN A 83 -7.04 -23.39 6.29
N TRP A 84 -6.88 -22.91 7.51
CA TRP A 84 -5.80 -22.03 7.90
C TRP A 84 -5.21 -22.48 9.22
N ARG A 85 -3.89 -22.67 9.23
CA ARG A 85 -3.14 -23.13 10.40
C ARG A 85 -2.49 -21.95 11.09
N ARG A 86 -2.67 -21.81 12.40
CA ARG A 86 -1.92 -20.83 13.19
C ARG A 86 -0.42 -21.15 13.13
N VAL A 87 0.40 -20.17 12.77
CA VAL A 87 1.87 -20.31 12.62
C VAL A 87 2.66 -19.32 13.47
N GLY A 88 2.01 -18.29 14.00
CA GLY A 88 2.67 -17.24 14.75
C GLY A 88 1.69 -16.26 15.38
N ALA A 89 2.25 -15.21 15.96
CA ALA A 89 1.51 -14.05 16.45
C ALA A 89 2.26 -12.76 16.13
N LEU A 90 1.49 -11.68 16.01
CA LEU A 90 1.92 -10.30 15.94
C LEU A 90 1.24 -9.51 17.07
N PRO A 91 1.69 -8.28 17.39
CA PRO A 91 0.97 -7.40 18.31
C PRO A 91 -0.51 -7.18 17.92
N GLN A 92 -0.83 -7.29 16.63
CA GLN A 92 -2.19 -7.13 16.11
C GLN A 92 -3.07 -8.37 16.29
N GLY A 93 -2.50 -9.57 16.36
CA GLY A 93 -3.26 -10.82 16.43
C GLY A 93 -2.50 -12.06 15.98
N ASP A 94 -3.22 -13.17 15.91
CA ASP A 94 -2.69 -14.47 15.49
C ASP A 94 -2.50 -14.54 13.98
N VAL A 95 -1.40 -15.17 13.57
CA VAL A 95 -1.01 -15.33 12.17
C VAL A 95 -1.35 -16.72 11.69
N TYR A 96 -2.11 -16.81 10.59
CA TYR A 96 -2.55 -18.08 10.01
C TYR A 96 -2.09 -18.25 8.57
N ARG A 97 -1.48 -19.41 8.28
CA ARG A 97 -1.05 -19.81 6.94
C ARG A 97 -2.08 -20.72 6.29
N SER A 98 -2.32 -20.52 4.99
CA SER A 98 -3.17 -21.39 4.18
C SER A 98 -2.66 -22.83 4.20
N MET A 99 -3.56 -23.80 4.37
CA MET A 99 -3.25 -25.23 4.22
C MET A 99 -3.52 -25.73 2.79
N GLY A 100 -4.27 -24.99 1.97
CA GLY A 100 -4.58 -25.33 0.58
C GLY A 100 -3.48 -24.99 -0.42
N GLY A 101 -2.25 -24.71 0.04
CA GLY A 101 -1.14 -24.26 -0.79
C GLY A 101 -0.86 -22.76 -0.66
N LEU A 102 -0.05 -22.24 -1.59
CA LEU A 102 0.41 -20.85 -1.58
C LEU A 102 -0.77 -19.89 -1.73
N PHE A 103 -0.99 -19.08 -0.71
CA PHE A 103 -1.97 -17.99 -0.77
C PHE A 103 -1.25 -16.67 -1.06
N THR A 104 -1.68 -15.97 -2.09
CA THR A 104 -1.09 -14.70 -2.51
C THR A 104 -2.16 -13.63 -2.59
N ILE A 105 -1.75 -12.39 -2.35
CA ILE A 105 -2.62 -11.22 -2.50
C ILE A 105 -1.93 -10.20 -3.39
N GLN A 106 -2.71 -9.33 -4.02
CA GLN A 106 -2.17 -8.26 -4.83
C GLN A 106 -1.60 -7.16 -3.92
N THR A 107 -0.28 -7.06 -3.89
CA THR A 107 0.46 -5.95 -3.28
C THR A 107 1.45 -5.38 -4.29
N ARG A 108 2.29 -4.42 -3.88
CA ARG A 108 3.42 -3.94 -4.70
C ARG A 108 4.34 -5.08 -5.15
N ARG A 109 4.52 -6.12 -4.33
CA ARG A 109 5.33 -7.30 -4.64
C ARG A 109 4.44 -8.52 -4.46
N GLN A 110 3.97 -9.12 -5.56
CA GLN A 110 3.18 -10.34 -5.47
C GLN A 110 3.97 -11.41 -4.70
N GLY A 111 3.39 -11.89 -3.61
CA GLY A 111 4.06 -12.79 -2.67
C GLY A 111 3.08 -13.52 -1.78
N GLU A 112 3.59 -14.49 -1.03
CA GLU A 112 2.81 -15.24 -0.05
C GLU A 112 2.23 -14.28 1.02
N ALA A 113 1.03 -14.56 1.49
CA ALA A 113 0.36 -13.82 2.55
C ALA A 113 -0.25 -14.75 3.59
N TYR A 114 -0.16 -14.37 4.86
CA TYR A 114 -0.80 -15.06 5.99
C TYR A 114 -1.89 -14.17 6.56
N LEU A 115 -3.01 -14.76 7.01
CA LEU A 115 -4.06 -14.01 7.68
C LEU A 115 -3.57 -13.51 9.03
N VAL A 116 -3.99 -12.31 9.43
CA VAL A 116 -3.81 -11.81 10.79
C VAL A 116 -5.20 -11.57 11.37
N ALA A 117 -5.54 -12.33 12.40
CA ALA A 117 -6.88 -12.30 12.99
C ALA A 117 -6.82 -12.13 14.51
N SER A 118 -7.83 -11.46 15.05
CA SER A 118 -8.03 -11.33 16.50
C SER A 118 -9.51 -11.18 16.80
N SER A 119 -9.96 -11.75 17.91
CA SER A 119 -11.37 -11.66 18.38
C SER A 119 -12.41 -12.00 17.31
N GLY A 120 -12.16 -13.02 16.49
CA GLY A 120 -13.07 -13.45 15.42
C GLY A 120 -13.15 -12.50 14.23
N LYS A 121 -12.18 -11.58 14.07
CA LYS A 121 -12.09 -10.66 12.94
C LYS A 121 -10.76 -10.82 12.22
N LEU A 122 -10.82 -10.77 10.89
CA LEU A 122 -9.67 -10.56 10.04
C LEU A 122 -9.28 -9.08 10.10
N LEU A 123 -8.04 -8.81 10.47
CA LEU A 123 -7.51 -7.45 10.63
C LEU A 123 -6.58 -7.06 9.48
N GLY A 124 -5.92 -8.03 8.86
CA GLY A 124 -4.92 -7.77 7.82
C GLY A 124 -4.19 -9.03 7.39
N PHE A 125 -3.05 -8.81 6.75
CA PHE A 125 -2.18 -9.87 6.27
C PHE A 125 -0.75 -9.65 6.74
N TYR A 126 -0.06 -10.73 7.08
CA TYR A 126 1.38 -10.74 7.26
C TYR A 126 2.06 -11.21 5.97
N LEU A 127 3.09 -10.47 5.55
CA LEU A 127 3.85 -10.67 4.33
C LEU A 127 5.24 -11.23 4.72
N PRO A 128 5.45 -12.56 4.74
CA PRO A 128 6.70 -13.18 5.20
C PRO A 128 7.92 -12.71 4.42
N GLY A 129 7.82 -12.58 3.09
CA GLY A 129 8.91 -12.10 2.24
C GLY A 129 9.31 -10.64 2.51
N GLU A 130 8.45 -9.87 3.18
CA GLU A 130 8.72 -8.50 3.56
C GLU A 130 8.92 -8.32 5.07
N SER A 131 8.62 -9.33 5.89
CA SER A 131 8.52 -9.20 7.36
C SER A 131 7.67 -7.97 7.74
N ALA A 132 6.48 -7.89 7.16
CA ALA A 132 5.61 -6.73 7.25
C ALA A 132 4.15 -7.11 7.44
N TYR A 133 3.42 -6.29 8.18
CA TYR A 133 1.98 -6.36 8.35
C TYR A 133 1.30 -5.34 7.44
N MET A 134 0.23 -5.77 6.78
CA MET A 134 -0.61 -4.96 5.92
C MET A 134 -2.04 -4.97 6.47
N PRO A 135 -2.55 -3.84 7.00
CA PRO A 135 -3.90 -3.77 7.50
C PRO A 135 -4.93 -3.86 6.37
N LEU A 136 -6.11 -4.40 6.66
CA LEU A 136 -7.27 -4.21 5.79
C LEU A 136 -7.73 -2.75 5.84
N ALA A 137 -8.48 -2.31 4.81
CA ALA A 137 -9.17 -1.03 4.85
C ALA A 137 -10.16 -0.93 6.03
N ARG A 138 -10.75 -2.07 6.42
CA ARG A 138 -11.55 -2.23 7.63
C ARG A 138 -11.53 -3.69 8.10
N PRO A 139 -11.61 -3.97 9.42
CA PRO A 139 -11.76 -5.32 9.92
C PRO A 139 -12.99 -6.02 9.35
N VAL A 140 -12.87 -7.32 9.07
CA VAL A 140 -13.98 -8.15 8.55
C VAL A 140 -14.22 -9.33 9.48
N THR A 141 -15.48 -9.68 9.73
CA THR A 141 -15.80 -10.87 10.54
C THR A 141 -15.25 -12.12 9.89
N LEU A 142 -14.52 -12.93 10.66
CA LEU A 142 -13.97 -14.21 10.24
C LEU A 142 -14.87 -15.33 10.77
N PRO A 143 -15.69 -15.98 9.92
CA PRO A 143 -16.63 -17.00 10.33
C PRO A 143 -15.88 -18.34 10.46
N VAL A 144 -15.24 -18.54 11.61
CA VAL A 144 -14.38 -19.69 11.86
C VAL A 144 -15.12 -20.83 12.54
N GLU A 145 -14.89 -22.03 12.06
CA GLU A 145 -15.11 -23.28 12.78
C GLU A 145 -13.74 -23.78 13.28
N MET A 146 -13.65 -24.07 14.58
CA MET A 146 -12.43 -24.64 15.16
C MET A 146 -12.32 -26.12 14.80
N ARG A 147 -11.16 -26.52 14.28
CA ARG A 147 -10.79 -27.92 14.03
C ARG A 147 -9.66 -28.29 14.98
N GLN A 148 -9.86 -29.34 15.79
CA GLN A 148 -8.86 -29.93 16.69
C GLN A 148 -8.15 -31.09 16.00
#